data_AF-A0A7Z9Y1H3-F1
#
_entry.id   AF-A0A7Z9Y1H3-F1
#
_cell.length_a   1.000
_cell.length_b   1.000
_cell.length_c   1.000
_cell.angle_alpha   90.00
_cell.angle_beta   90.00
_cell.angle_gamma   90.00
#
_symmetry.space_group_name_H-M   'P 1'
#
loop_
_entity.id
_entity.type
_entity.pdbx_description
1 polymer ?
#
loop_
_entity_poly.entity_id
_entity_poly.type
_entity_poly.pdbx_seq_one_letter_code
_entity_poly.pdbx_strand_id
1 'polypeptide(L)'
;MLLILYLALTVVLFYAYRADFRHFSSRQRNWTSGLAVLALIAGLMFPLDLFPDLPANLPVAALTLVALIPALLAAAFLPVTAVFLIGVSSGLGMMLGQSQNVLVLFNAGFTAVFATLLMQQNYRGQLCRWLRQPVVAGILTAFVLTFLSGLTTFAAADAPWLTALDQTLVVMRA
;
A
#
# COMPACT_ATOMS: atom_id res chain seq x y z
N MET A 1 -9.75 0.81 -15.72
CA MET A 1 -8.42 1.21 -16.24
C MET A 1 -7.32 1.12 -15.19
N LEU A 2 -7.50 1.69 -13.99
CA LEU A 2 -6.48 1.70 -12.94
C LEU A 2 -6.06 0.29 -12.44
N LEU A 3 -6.99 -0.65 -12.37
CA LEU A 3 -6.69 -2.06 -12.04
C LEU A 3 -5.73 -2.71 -13.06
N ILE A 4 -5.93 -2.46 -14.36
CA ILE A 4 -5.06 -3.01 -15.42
C ILE A 4 -3.65 -2.44 -15.29
N LEU A 5 -3.54 -1.15 -14.96
CA LEU A 5 -2.24 -0.52 -14.69
C LEU A 5 -1.53 -1.18 -13.50
N TYR A 6 -2.24 -1.46 -12.41
CA TYR A 6 -1.65 -2.16 -11.26
C TYR A 6 -1.22 -3.58 -11.62
N LEU A 7 -2.03 -4.34 -12.37
CA LEU A 7 -1.65 -5.67 -12.83
C LEU A 7 -0.40 -5.61 -13.73
N ALA A 8 -0.33 -4.66 -14.65
CA ALA A 8 0.84 -4.46 -15.50
C ALA A 8 2.08 -4.13 -14.67
N LEU A 9 1.96 -3.24 -13.67
CA LEU A 9 3.05 -2.92 -12.74
C LEU A 9 3.48 -4.14 -11.92
N THR A 10 2.53 -4.98 -11.49
CA THR A 10 2.85 -6.23 -10.79
C THR A 10 3.63 -7.15 -11.71
N VAL A 11 3.20 -7.35 -12.97
CA VAL A 11 3.96 -8.17 -13.94
C VAL A 11 5.36 -7.62 -14.17
N VAL A 12 5.51 -6.30 -14.32
CA VAL A 12 6.83 -5.65 -14.47
C VAL A 12 7.69 -5.89 -13.24
N LEU A 13 7.13 -5.78 -12.03
CA LEU A 13 7.83 -6.03 -10.78
C LEU A 13 8.29 -7.49 -10.67
N PHE A 14 7.42 -8.45 -11.00
CA PHE A 14 7.78 -9.87 -11.05
C PHE A 14 8.87 -10.16 -12.08
N TYR A 15 8.83 -9.49 -13.23
CA TYR A 15 9.84 -9.65 -14.28
C TYR A 15 11.20 -9.07 -13.84
N ALA A 16 11.20 -7.87 -13.27
CA ALA A 16 12.40 -7.17 -12.82
C ALA A 16 13.09 -7.88 -11.64
N TYR A 17 12.31 -8.40 -10.69
CA TYR A 17 12.82 -9.05 -9.47
C TYR A 17 12.65 -10.58 -9.49
N ARG A 18 12.59 -11.20 -10.67
CA ARG A 18 12.38 -12.65 -10.84
C ARG A 18 13.43 -13.50 -10.10
N ALA A 19 14.65 -13.01 -9.98
CA ALA A 19 15.76 -13.73 -9.35
C ALA A 19 15.53 -13.88 -7.84
N ASP A 20 15.03 -12.81 -7.20
CA ASP A 20 14.72 -12.76 -5.77
C ASP A 20 13.56 -13.69 -5.42
N PHE A 21 12.54 -13.80 -6.29
CA PHE A 21 11.44 -14.75 -6.12
C PHE A 21 11.89 -16.21 -6.13
N ARG A 22 13.00 -16.53 -6.81
CA ARG A 22 13.49 -17.91 -6.94
C ARG A 22 14.44 -18.34 -5.81
N HIS A 23 15.09 -17.39 -5.13
CA HIS A 23 16.15 -17.69 -4.16
C HIS A 23 15.87 -17.13 -2.77
N PHE A 24 14.74 -17.50 -2.18
CA PHE A 24 14.50 -17.22 -0.75
C PHE A 24 15.29 -18.20 0.13
N SER A 25 16.18 -17.66 0.96
CA SER A 25 16.75 -18.45 2.06
C SER A 25 15.64 -18.86 3.04
N SER A 26 15.78 -20.01 3.71
CA SER A 26 14.79 -20.48 4.69
C SER A 26 14.53 -19.46 5.80
N ARG A 27 15.55 -18.69 6.19
CA ARG A 27 15.43 -17.61 7.17
C ARG A 27 14.56 -16.46 6.63
N GLN A 28 14.82 -16.00 5.40
CA GLN A 28 14.01 -14.94 4.77
C GLN A 28 12.55 -15.38 4.58
N ARG A 29 12.32 -16.65 4.26
CA ARG A 29 10.97 -17.21 4.14
C ARG A 29 10.21 -17.12 5.46
N ASN A 30 10.82 -17.52 6.57
CA ASN A 30 10.20 -17.45 7.89
C ASN A 30 9.91 -16.01 8.33
N TRP A 31 10.84 -15.08 8.08
CA TRP A 31 10.62 -13.66 8.35
C TRP A 31 9.50 -13.09 7.49
N THR A 32 9.46 -13.44 6.21
CA THR A 32 8.43 -12.96 5.29
C THR A 32 7.06 -13.48 5.72
N SER A 33 6.93 -14.76 6.06
CA SER A 33 5.65 -15.31 6.53
C SER A 33 5.23 -14.71 7.88
N GLY A 34 6.15 -14.57 8.83
CA GLY A 34 5.85 -13.98 10.14
C GLY A 34 5.39 -12.52 10.02
N LEU A 35 6.12 -11.71 9.25
CA LEU A 35 5.76 -10.31 9.00
C LEU A 35 4.51 -10.17 8.14
N ALA A 36 4.25 -11.09 7.20
CA ALA A 36 3.03 -11.08 6.40
C ALA A 36 1.78 -11.38 7.25
N VAL A 37 1.87 -12.36 8.18
CA VAL A 37 0.78 -12.63 9.13
C VAL A 37 0.57 -11.44 10.07
N LEU A 38 1.66 -10.86 10.58
CA LEU A 38 1.58 -9.68 11.43
C LEU A 38 0.99 -8.47 10.69
N ALA A 39 1.37 -8.27 9.43
CA ALA A 39 0.81 -7.25 8.54
C ALA A 39 -0.68 -7.46 8.28
N LEU A 40 -1.08 -8.71 8.02
CA LEU A 40 -2.49 -9.07 7.84
C LEU A 40 -3.30 -8.73 9.10
N ILE A 41 -2.83 -9.17 10.27
CA ILE A 41 -3.49 -8.90 11.55
C ILE A 41 -3.55 -7.39 11.80
N ALA A 42 -2.45 -6.67 11.60
CA ALA A 42 -2.42 -5.21 11.74
C ALA A 42 -3.42 -4.51 10.81
N GLY A 43 -3.57 -4.99 9.57
CA GLY A 43 -4.58 -4.50 8.63
C GLY A 43 -6.02 -4.85 9.05
N LEU A 44 -6.25 -6.03 9.63
CA LEU A 44 -7.56 -6.46 10.15
C LEU A 44 -7.97 -5.75 11.44
N MET A 45 -7.01 -5.33 12.27
CA MET A 45 -7.28 -4.54 13.48
C MET A 45 -7.72 -3.11 13.16
N PHE A 46 -7.87 -2.77 11.88
CA PHE A 46 -8.38 -1.51 11.39
C PHE A 46 -9.84 -1.68 10.94
N PRO A 47 -10.87 -0.98 11.50
CA PRO A 47 -10.90 0.08 12.52
C PRO A 47 -11.37 -0.52 13.85
N LEU A 48 -10.50 -1.12 14.62
CA LEU A 48 -10.83 -1.31 16.02
C LEU A 48 -10.58 0.04 16.69
N ASP A 49 -11.59 0.58 17.37
CA ASP A 49 -11.50 1.73 18.28
C ASP A 49 -10.59 1.38 19.48
N LEU A 50 -9.34 1.04 19.20
CA LEU A 50 -8.31 0.72 20.19
C LEU A 50 -7.95 1.95 21.02
N PHE A 51 -8.32 3.14 20.54
CA PHE A 51 -8.14 4.41 21.19
C PHE A 51 -9.44 5.23 21.09
N PRO A 52 -10.41 5.03 22.00
CA PRO A 52 -11.69 5.75 21.98
C PRO A 52 -11.54 7.27 22.14
N ASP A 53 -10.37 7.75 22.60
CA ASP A 53 -10.06 9.16 22.80
C ASP A 53 -9.39 9.84 21.59
N LEU A 54 -9.14 9.10 20.50
CA LEU A 54 -8.61 9.69 19.29
C LEU A 54 -9.71 10.50 18.58
N PRO A 55 -9.42 11.74 18.11
CA PRO A 55 -10.42 12.54 17.42
C PRO A 55 -10.93 11.77 16.20
N ALA A 56 -12.25 11.66 16.06
CA ALA A 56 -12.93 10.94 14.98
C ALA A 56 -12.52 11.37 13.56
N ASN A 57 -11.80 12.49 13.43
CA ASN A 57 -11.29 13.06 12.18
C ASN A 57 -9.83 12.70 11.89
N LEU A 58 -9.28 11.62 12.45
CA LEU A 58 -7.96 11.16 12.01
C LEU A 58 -8.00 10.76 10.54
N PRO A 59 -7.12 11.32 9.69
CA PRO A 59 -7.10 10.98 8.29
C PRO A 59 -6.79 9.49 8.14
N VAL A 60 -7.60 8.78 7.35
CA VAL A 60 -7.44 7.35 7.01
C VAL A 60 -6.01 7.03 6.53
N ALA A 61 -5.31 8.02 5.95
CA ALA A 61 -3.90 7.94 5.57
C ALA A 61 -2.93 7.72 6.76
N ALA A 62 -3.16 8.37 7.91
CA ALA A 62 -2.30 8.19 9.09
C ALA A 62 -2.45 6.79 9.69
N LEU A 63 -3.65 6.25 9.59
CA LEU A 63 -4.02 4.95 10.12
C LEU A 63 -3.54 3.80 9.24
N THR A 64 -3.63 3.96 7.92
CA THR A 64 -3.07 3.01 6.95
C THR A 64 -1.54 2.90 7.05
N LEU A 65 -0.84 3.97 7.46
CA LEU A 65 0.60 3.92 7.77
C LEU A 65 0.92 3.00 8.95
N VAL A 66 0.08 2.97 9.98
CA VAL A 66 0.28 2.10 11.15
C VAL A 66 0.21 0.64 10.75
N ALA A 67 -0.78 0.26 9.94
CA ALA A 67 -0.89 -1.09 9.41
C ALA A 67 0.23 -1.46 8.40
N LEU A 68 0.95 -0.46 7.86
CA LEU A 68 2.16 -0.66 7.06
C LEU A 68 3.45 -0.77 7.89
N ILE A 69 3.45 -0.56 9.20
CA ILE A 69 4.66 -0.70 10.05
C ILE A 69 5.39 -2.03 9.80
N PRO A 70 4.72 -3.20 9.73
CA PRO A 70 5.41 -4.47 9.49
C PRO A 70 6.09 -4.51 8.12
N ALA A 71 5.48 -3.87 7.11
CA ALA A 71 6.04 -3.73 5.77
C ALA A 71 7.21 -2.74 5.73
N LEU A 72 7.15 -1.64 6.50
CA LEU A 72 8.26 -0.69 6.65
C LEU A 72 9.47 -1.31 7.36
N LEU A 73 9.23 -2.14 8.38
CA LEU A 73 10.29 -2.91 9.03
C LEU A 73 10.91 -3.91 8.06
N ALA A 74 10.08 -4.60 7.27
CA ALA A 74 10.54 -5.49 6.22
C ALA A 74 11.39 -4.77 5.17
N ALA A 75 10.99 -3.55 4.79
CA ALA A 75 11.66 -2.73 3.78
C ALA A 75 13.12 -2.42 4.13
N ALA A 76 13.53 -2.49 5.39
CA ALA A 76 14.92 -2.29 5.79
C ALA A 76 15.82 -3.53 5.62
N PHE A 77 15.25 -4.75 5.60
CA PHE A 77 16.03 -5.99 5.75
C PHE A 77 15.73 -7.09 4.71
N LEU A 78 14.57 -7.04 4.05
CA LEU A 78 14.11 -8.08 3.14
C LEU A 78 14.16 -7.62 1.67
N PRO A 79 14.33 -8.54 0.71
CA PRO A 79 14.31 -8.18 -0.70
C PRO A 79 12.93 -7.64 -1.11
N VAL A 80 12.91 -6.84 -2.17
CA VAL A 80 11.72 -6.15 -2.69
C VAL A 80 10.51 -7.09 -2.84
N THR A 81 10.74 -8.32 -3.26
CA THR A 81 9.70 -9.34 -3.47
C THR A 81 9.01 -9.77 -2.17
N ALA A 82 9.77 -9.99 -1.10
CA ALA A 82 9.22 -10.29 0.22
C ALA A 82 8.44 -9.11 0.78
N VAL A 83 8.97 -7.90 0.62
CA VAL A 83 8.34 -6.68 1.11
C VAL A 83 7.02 -6.40 0.38
N PHE A 84 6.98 -6.64 -0.95
CA PHE A 84 5.74 -6.56 -1.72
C PHE A 84 4.67 -7.51 -1.16
N LEU A 85 5.02 -8.78 -0.88
CA LEU A 85 4.09 -9.75 -0.31
C LEU A 85 3.57 -9.30 1.06
N ILE A 86 4.44 -8.77 1.92
CA ILE A 86 4.04 -8.26 3.24
C ILE A 86 3.11 -7.04 3.10
N GLY A 87 3.40 -6.13 2.17
CA GLY A 87 2.54 -4.99 1.85
C GLY A 87 1.17 -5.41 1.32
N VAL A 88 1.14 -6.38 0.40
CA VAL A 88 -0.11 -6.99 -0.11
C VAL A 88 -0.91 -7.63 1.04
N SER A 89 -0.27 -8.37 1.95
CA SER A 89 -0.95 -8.93 3.12
C SER A 89 -1.55 -7.87 4.03
N SER A 90 -0.85 -6.74 4.24
CA SER A 90 -1.40 -5.59 4.97
C SER A 90 -2.65 -5.03 4.28
N GLY A 91 -2.56 -4.78 2.96
CA GLY A 91 -3.68 -4.30 2.16
C GLY A 91 -4.85 -5.28 2.13
N LEU A 92 -4.59 -6.59 2.25
CA LEU A 92 -5.63 -7.62 2.31
C LEU A 92 -6.39 -7.53 3.63
N GLY A 93 -5.68 -7.34 4.74
CA GLY A 93 -6.29 -7.08 6.04
C GLY A 93 -7.16 -5.82 6.01
N MET A 94 -6.66 -4.72 5.44
CA MET A 94 -7.42 -3.47 5.30
C MET A 94 -8.65 -3.61 4.39
N MET A 95 -8.52 -4.36 3.29
CA MET A 95 -9.61 -4.60 2.35
C MET A 95 -10.75 -5.37 3.02
N LEU A 96 -10.40 -6.43 3.78
CA LEU A 96 -11.36 -7.24 4.51
C LEU A 96 -11.97 -6.51 5.71
N GLY A 97 -11.18 -5.68 6.39
CA GLY A 97 -11.63 -4.93 7.58
C GLY A 97 -12.46 -3.69 7.26
N GLN A 98 -12.23 -3.03 6.11
CA GLN A 98 -12.85 -1.72 5.84
C GLN A 98 -13.26 -1.47 4.40
N SER A 99 -12.29 -1.51 3.49
CA SER A 99 -12.44 -0.72 2.27
C SER A 99 -13.30 -1.38 1.21
N GLN A 100 -13.46 -2.72 1.26
CA GLN A 100 -14.04 -3.56 0.20
C GLN A 100 -13.46 -3.30 -1.22
N ASN A 101 -12.40 -2.51 -1.32
CA ASN A 101 -11.78 -2.06 -2.56
C ASN A 101 -10.47 -2.80 -2.76
N VAL A 102 -10.44 -3.62 -3.81
CA VAL A 102 -9.28 -4.44 -4.18
C VAL A 102 -8.05 -3.59 -4.50
N LEU A 103 -8.21 -2.32 -4.87
CA LEU A 103 -7.09 -1.41 -5.17
C LEU A 103 -6.25 -1.10 -3.92
N VAL A 104 -6.82 -1.18 -2.71
CA VAL A 104 -6.09 -0.99 -1.45
C VAL A 104 -4.99 -2.04 -1.27
N LEU A 105 -5.23 -3.26 -1.76
CA LEU A 105 -4.25 -4.34 -1.80
C LEU A 105 -2.97 -3.93 -2.53
N PHE A 106 -3.16 -3.35 -3.72
CA PHE A 106 -2.07 -2.90 -4.58
C PHE A 106 -1.39 -1.65 -4.04
N ASN A 107 -2.16 -0.68 -3.52
CA ASN A 107 -1.61 0.52 -2.89
C ASN A 107 -0.62 0.13 -1.79
N ALA A 108 -1.03 -0.72 -0.85
CA ALA A 108 -0.17 -1.16 0.25
C ALA A 108 1.08 -1.90 -0.24
N GLY A 109 0.95 -2.80 -1.23
CA GLY A 109 2.06 -3.52 -1.85
C GLY A 109 3.07 -2.60 -2.53
N PHE A 110 2.62 -1.68 -3.38
CA PHE A 110 3.50 -0.76 -4.11
C PHE A 110 4.12 0.29 -3.20
N THR A 111 3.39 0.77 -2.17
CA THR A 111 3.95 1.65 -1.14
C THR A 111 5.08 0.95 -0.37
N ALA A 112 4.91 -0.34 -0.02
CA ALA A 112 5.96 -1.11 0.65
C ALA A 112 7.20 -1.31 -0.24
N VAL A 113 7.00 -1.58 -1.53
CA VAL A 113 8.09 -1.63 -2.53
C VAL A 113 8.82 -0.30 -2.60
N PHE A 114 8.08 0.81 -2.69
CA PHE A 114 8.66 2.15 -2.75
C PHE A 114 9.51 2.45 -1.50
N ALA A 115 9.01 2.11 -0.31
CA ALA A 115 9.78 2.21 0.92
C ALA A 115 11.08 1.40 0.88
N THR A 116 11.04 0.20 0.31
CA THR A 116 12.23 -0.65 0.12
C THR A 116 13.25 0.02 -0.79
N LEU A 117 12.80 0.61 -1.90
CA LEU A 117 13.70 1.32 -2.82
C LEU A 117 14.37 2.51 -2.13
N LEU A 118 13.63 3.29 -1.34
CA LEU A 118 14.19 4.42 -0.58
C LEU A 118 15.20 3.99 0.47
N MET A 119 15.00 2.85 1.13
CA MET A 119 15.85 2.41 2.25
C MET A 119 17.07 1.59 1.79
N GLN A 120 16.94 0.82 0.70
CA GLN A 120 17.95 -0.16 0.28
C GLN A 120 18.76 0.24 -0.95
N GLN A 121 18.35 1.24 -1.74
CA GLN A 121 19.15 1.63 -2.91
C GLN A 121 20.53 2.16 -2.49
N ASN A 122 21.56 1.69 -3.20
CA ASN A 122 22.95 2.12 -3.03
C ASN A 122 23.16 3.51 -3.62
N TYR A 123 22.61 4.51 -2.96
CA TYR A 123 22.72 5.88 -3.43
C TYR A 123 24.12 6.46 -3.18
N ARG A 124 24.75 6.96 -4.25
CA ARG A 124 26.05 7.68 -4.18
C ARG A 124 25.79 9.19 -4.12
N GLY A 125 26.04 9.83 -2.98
CA GLY A 125 25.93 11.29 -2.80
C GLY A 125 25.49 11.72 -1.39
N GLN A 126 25.57 13.01 -1.08
CA GLN A 126 25.11 13.55 0.22
C GLN A 126 23.57 13.64 0.31
N LEU A 127 22.91 14.14 -0.74
CA LEU A 127 21.44 14.25 -0.85
C LEU A 127 20.75 12.88 -0.68
N CYS A 128 21.45 11.86 -1.14
CA CYS A 128 21.13 10.46 -1.06
C CYS A 128 21.25 9.83 0.35
N ARG A 129 22.10 10.37 1.24
CA ARG A 129 22.17 9.92 2.64
C ARG A 129 20.94 10.36 3.43
N TRP A 130 20.36 11.52 3.07
CA TRP A 130 19.13 12.01 3.67
C TRP A 130 17.93 11.11 3.34
N LEU A 131 17.83 10.64 2.09
CA LEU A 131 16.76 9.71 1.68
C LEU A 131 16.76 8.39 2.48
N ARG A 132 17.93 7.97 2.96
CA ARG A 132 18.09 6.73 3.72
C ARG A 132 17.67 6.86 5.19
N GLN A 133 17.43 8.08 5.68
CA GLN A 133 16.94 8.26 7.05
C GLN A 133 15.52 7.68 7.16
N PRO A 134 15.24 6.84 8.18
CA PRO A 134 13.95 6.16 8.31
C PRO A 134 12.79 7.16 8.44
N VAL A 135 13.03 8.32 9.04
CA VAL A 135 12.05 9.41 9.14
C VAL A 135 11.70 9.98 7.76
N VAL A 136 12.70 10.31 6.96
CA VAL A 136 12.50 10.85 5.59
C VAL A 136 11.85 9.81 4.68
N ALA A 137 12.34 8.57 4.73
CA ALA A 137 11.74 7.47 3.98
C ALA A 137 10.28 7.23 4.39
N GLY A 138 9.98 7.29 5.69
CA GLY A 138 8.60 7.20 6.21
C GLY A 138 7.70 8.32 5.68
N ILE A 139 8.16 9.57 5.70
CA ILE A 139 7.40 10.73 5.18
C ILE A 139 7.15 10.59 3.68
N LEU A 140 8.17 10.22 2.90
CA LEU A 140 8.02 10.02 1.45
C LEU A 140 7.08 8.84 1.14
N THR A 141 7.14 7.79 1.94
CA THR A 141 6.25 6.64 1.82
C THR A 141 4.80 7.03 2.14
N ALA A 142 4.57 7.84 3.16
CA ALA A 142 3.26 8.42 3.49
C ALA A 142 2.71 9.28 2.37
N PHE A 143 3.56 10.10 1.75
CA PHE A 143 3.17 10.90 0.60
C PHE A 143 2.73 10.03 -0.58
N VAL A 144 3.52 9.00 -0.91
CA VAL A 144 3.15 8.04 -1.98
C VAL A 144 1.86 7.30 -1.65
N LEU A 145 1.69 6.83 -0.41
CA LEU A 145 0.46 6.17 0.02
C LEU A 145 -0.75 7.09 -0.13
N THR A 146 -0.62 8.36 0.27
CA THR A 146 -1.68 9.37 0.16
C THR A 146 -2.01 9.64 -1.31
N PHE A 147 -1.00 9.76 -2.17
CA PHE A 147 -1.17 9.97 -3.60
C PHE A 147 -1.88 8.79 -4.27
N LEU A 148 -1.42 7.56 -4.04
CA LEU A 148 -2.05 6.35 -4.57
C LEU A 148 -3.49 6.19 -4.05
N SER A 149 -3.71 6.48 -2.77
CA SER A 149 -5.06 6.46 -2.19
C SER A 149 -5.97 7.49 -2.85
N GLY A 150 -5.48 8.71 -3.09
CA GLY A 150 -6.20 9.75 -3.82
C GLY A 150 -6.57 9.32 -5.25
N LEU A 151 -5.64 8.68 -5.98
CA LEU A 151 -5.92 8.13 -7.31
C LEU A 151 -6.99 7.04 -7.27
N THR A 152 -6.96 6.15 -6.26
CA THR A 152 -7.98 5.12 -6.11
C THR A 152 -9.34 5.69 -5.75
N THR A 153 -9.40 6.72 -4.90
CA THR A 153 -10.65 7.43 -4.57
C THR A 153 -11.20 8.15 -5.79
N PHE A 154 -10.33 8.81 -6.57
CA PHE A 154 -10.73 9.49 -7.81
C PHE A 154 -11.26 8.50 -8.86
N ALA A 155 -10.58 7.37 -9.07
CA ALA A 155 -11.01 6.34 -10.00
C ALA A 155 -12.27 5.58 -9.53
N ALA A 156 -12.52 5.53 -8.22
CA ALA A 156 -13.76 4.99 -7.66
C ALA A 156 -14.92 6.00 -7.68
N ALA A 157 -14.63 7.30 -7.77
CA ALA A 157 -15.62 8.37 -7.84
C ALA A 157 -16.27 8.51 -9.24
N ASP A 158 -15.95 7.62 -10.19
CA ASP A 158 -16.63 7.56 -11.47
C ASP A 158 -18.11 7.17 -11.25
N ALA A 159 -18.96 8.17 -11.52
CA ALA A 159 -20.34 8.11 -11.98
C ALA A 159 -21.54 8.39 -11.04
N PRO A 160 -21.49 9.03 -9.85
CA PRO A 160 -22.72 9.59 -9.26
C PRO A 160 -23.25 10.78 -10.08
N TRP A 161 -22.37 11.57 -10.69
CA TRP A 161 -22.73 12.71 -11.53
C TRP A 161 -23.18 12.28 -12.94
N LEU A 162 -22.65 11.17 -13.48
CA LEU A 162 -23.13 10.58 -14.74
C LEU A 162 -24.48 9.86 -14.57
N THR A 163 -24.70 9.15 -13.45
CA THR A 163 -26.04 8.58 -13.15
C THR A 163 -27.06 9.67 -12.82
N ALA A 164 -26.69 10.75 -12.15
CA ALA A 164 -27.56 11.91 -11.97
C ALA A 164 -27.91 12.60 -13.30
N LEU A 165 -26.94 12.69 -14.24
CA LEU A 165 -27.18 13.22 -15.57
C LEU A 165 -28.11 12.31 -16.40
N ASP A 166 -27.94 10.99 -16.26
CA ASP A 166 -28.77 9.99 -16.95
C ASP A 166 -30.21 9.99 -16.39
N GLN A 167 -30.35 10.07 -15.06
CA GLN A 167 -31.66 10.20 -14.41
C GLN A 167 -32.37 11.51 -14.80
N THR A 168 -31.65 12.63 -14.87
CA THR A 168 -32.24 13.91 -15.31
C THR A 168 -32.61 13.91 -16.79
N LEU A 169 -31.83 13.25 -17.66
CA LEU A 169 -32.17 13.07 -19.07
C LEU A 169 -33.39 12.17 -19.29
N VAL A 170 -33.57 11.13 -18.45
CA VAL A 170 -34.76 10.27 -18.47
C VAL A 170 -36.00 11.05 -18.00
N VAL A 171 -35.89 11.85 -16.94
CA VAL A 171 -36.99 12.71 -16.44
C VAL A 171 -37.37 13.79 -17.46
N MET A 172 -36.42 14.34 -18.21
CA MET A 172 -36.70 15.34 -19.27
C MET A 172 -37.31 14.74 -20.56
N ARG A 173 -37.30 13.42 -20.73
CA ARG A 173 -37.89 12.72 -21.89
C ARG A 173 -39.29 12.16 -21.63
N ALA A 174 -39.74 12.14 -20.38
CA ALA A 174 -41.10 11.77 -19.97
C ALA A 174 -42.01 13.00 -19.96
#